data_AF-A0AAE7M4L1-F1
#
_entry.id   AF-A0AAE7M4L1-F1
#
_cell.length_a   1.000
_cell.length_b   1.000
_cell.length_c   1.000
_cell.angle_alpha   90.00
_cell.angle_beta   90.00
_cell.angle_gamma   90.00
#
_symmetry.space_group_name_H-M   'P 1'
#
loop_
_entity.id
_entity.type
_entity.pdbx_description
1 polymer ?
#
loop_
_entity_poly.entity_id
_entity_poly.type
_entity_poly.pdbx_seq_one_letter_code
_entity_poly.pdbx_strand_id
1 'polypeptide(L)' 'MSVNIEWQDQHGRWHHLQSKQNQTDAYRVAMRRAESTGKRHRLVDDSGRLLELLDS' A
#
# COMPACT_ATOMS: atom_id res chain seq x y z
N MET A 1 5.61 -4.15 -14.94
CA MET A 1 5.34 -3.02 -14.01
C MET A 1 4.78 -3.63 -12.74
N SER A 2 5.46 -3.47 -11.62
CA SER A 2 4.99 -3.97 -10.33
C SER A 2 4.49 -2.82 -9.46
N VAL A 3 3.53 -3.13 -8.60
CA VAL A 3 2.93 -2.23 -7.63
C VAL A 3 3.24 -2.78 -6.25
N ASN A 4 3.93 -1.97 -5.46
CA ASN A 4 4.31 -2.28 -4.10
C ASN A 4 3.25 -1.72 -3.15
N ILE A 5 2.76 -2.58 -2.27
CA ILE A 5 1.88 -2.20 -1.17
C ILE A 5 2.73 -1.94 0.04
N GLU A 6 2.55 -0.78 0.67
CA GLU A 6 3.24 -0.40 1.88
C GLU A 6 2.25 0.07 2.95
N TRP A 7 2.64 -0.05 4.22
CA TRP A 7 1.86 0.42 5.36
C TRP A 7 2.69 1.36 6.22
N GLN A 8 2.02 2.32 6.88
CA GLN A 8 2.68 3.28 7.75
C GLN A 8 2.65 2.83 9.21
N ASP A 9 3.80 2.91 9.89
CA ASP A 9 3.88 2.71 11.33
C ASP A 9 3.55 3.98 12.14
N GLN A 10 3.52 3.83 13.47
CA GLN A 10 3.24 4.94 14.40
C GLN A 10 4.30 6.06 14.37
N HIS A 11 5.48 5.81 13.80
CA HIS A 11 6.57 6.78 13.63
C HIS A 11 6.56 7.41 12.23
N GLY A 12 5.53 7.14 11.42
CA GLY A 12 5.40 7.68 10.08
C GLY A 12 6.24 6.96 9.03
N ARG A 13 6.91 5.85 9.37
CA ARG A 13 7.74 5.10 8.41
C ARG A 13 6.90 4.15 7.59
N TRP A 14 7.23 4.07 6.31
CA TRP A 14 6.59 3.15 5.37
C TRP A 14 7.33 1.83 5.34
N HIS A 15 6.59 0.75 5.46
CA HIS A 15 7.09 -0.61 5.46
C HIS A 15 6.47 -1.39 4.30
N HIS A 16 7.32 -2.07 3.54
CA HIS A 16 6.87 -2.93 2.45
C HIS A 16 6.04 -4.10 2.99
N LEU A 17 4.87 -4.32 2.39
CA LEU A 17 4.00 -5.47 2.71
C LEU A 17 4.14 -6.57 1.66
N GLN A 18 3.91 -6.24 0.39
CA GLN A 18 3.95 -7.16 -0.74
C GLN A 18 3.97 -6.41 -2.07
N SER A 19 4.46 -7.07 -3.12
CA SER A 19 4.37 -6.58 -4.51
C SER A 19 3.32 -7.34 -5.31
N LYS A 20 2.70 -6.66 -6.29
CA LYS A 20 1.68 -7.21 -7.20
C LYS A 20 1.94 -6.73 -8.62
N GLN A 21 1.60 -7.55 -9.62
CA GLN A 21 1.71 -7.15 -11.04
C GLN A 21 0.47 -6.41 -11.57
N ASN A 22 -0.60 -6.32 -10.76
CA ASN A 22 -1.87 -5.70 -11.13
C ASN A 22 -2.26 -4.68 -10.06
N GLN A 23 -2.43 -3.41 -10.46
CA GLN A 23 -2.78 -2.31 -9.56
C GLN A 23 -4.15 -2.48 -8.91
N THR A 24 -5.15 -2.99 -9.63
CA THR A 24 -6.51 -3.23 -9.11
C THR A 24 -6.50 -4.29 -8.01
N ASP A 25 -5.72 -5.36 -8.18
CA ASP A 25 -5.53 -6.37 -7.12
C ASP A 25 -4.77 -5.77 -5.93
N ALA A 26 -3.72 -4.99 -6.20
CA ALA A 26 -2.97 -4.29 -5.16
C ALA A 26 -3.87 -3.38 -4.33
N TYR A 27 -4.74 -2.61 -4.97
CA TYR A 27 -5.73 -1.74 -4.33
C TYR A 27 -6.67 -2.53 -3.43
N ARG A 28 -7.28 -3.61 -3.94
CA ARG A 28 -8.21 -4.43 -3.16
C ARG A 28 -7.56 -5.01 -1.91
N VAL A 29 -6.31 -5.45 -2.00
CA VAL A 29 -5.59 -5.96 -0.82
C VAL A 29 -5.26 -4.83 0.15
N ALA A 30 -4.73 -3.71 -0.34
CA ALA A 30 -4.36 -2.58 0.50
C ALA A 30 -5.58 -1.97 1.22
N MET A 31 -6.73 -1.85 0.56
CA MET A 31 -7.99 -1.38 1.14
C MET A 31 -8.44 -2.31 2.28
N ARG A 32 -8.52 -3.62 2.04
CA ARG A 32 -8.89 -4.60 3.09
C ARG A 32 -7.93 -4.56 4.29
N ARG A 33 -6.64 -4.33 4.04
CA ARG A 33 -5.63 -4.20 5.10
C ARG A 33 -5.82 -2.89 5.88
N ALA A 34 -6.08 -1.78 5.21
CA ALA A 34 -6.38 -0.51 5.86
C ALA A 34 -7.60 -0.65 6.78
N GLU A 35 -8.70 -1.22 6.29
CA GLU A 35 -9.92 -1.51 7.08
C GLU A 35 -9.64 -2.43 8.27
N SER A 36 -8.89 -3.51 8.07
CA SER A 36 -8.63 -4.49 9.13
C SER A 36 -7.64 -4.02 10.19
N THR A 37 -6.70 -3.15 9.84
CA THR A 37 -5.61 -2.75 10.74
C THR A 37 -5.76 -1.33 11.29
N GLY A 38 -6.63 -0.51 10.70
CA GLY A 38 -6.73 0.91 11.01
C GLY A 38 -5.45 1.69 10.68
N LYS A 39 -4.59 1.15 9.82
CA LYS A 39 -3.33 1.77 9.41
C LYS A 39 -3.43 2.32 8.01
N ARG A 40 -2.72 3.42 7.78
CA ARG A 40 -2.49 3.96 6.45
C ARG A 40 -1.75 2.95 5.59
N HIS A 41 -2.25 2.77 4.38
CA HIS A 41 -1.62 1.99 3.34
C HIS A 41 -1.37 2.87 2.11
N ARG A 42 -0.37 2.52 1.31
CA ARG A 42 -0.14 3.16 0.02
C ARG A 42 0.27 2.15 -1.03
N LEU A 43 0.00 2.50 -2.27
CA LEU A 43 0.52 1.82 -3.45
C LEU A 43 1.61 2.69 -4.05
N VAL A 44 2.76 2.10 -4.33
CA VAL A 44 3.85 2.77 -5.05
C VAL A 44 4.29 1.92 -6.24
N ASP A 45 4.81 2.54 -7.30
CA ASP A 45 5.41 1.81 -8.41
C ASP A 45 6.83 1.32 -8.05
N ASP A 46 7.49 0.66 -9.02
CA ASP A 46 8.87 0.17 -8.88
C ASP A 46 9.90 1.29 -8.63
N SER A 47 9.58 2.54 -8.98
CA SER A 47 10.44 3.72 -8.73
C SER A 47 10.13 4.40 -7.40
N GLY A 48 9.18 3.86 -6.62
CA GLY A 48 8.71 4.44 -5.36
C GLY A 48 7.76 5.63 -5.56
N ARG A 49 7.26 5.87 -6.78
CA ARG A 49 6.27 6.91 -7.03
C ARG A 49 4.93 6.48 -6.42
N LEU A 50 4.30 7.39 -5.68
CA LEU A 50 2.96 7.17 -5.14
C LEU A 50 1.94 7.02 -6.27
N LEU A 51 1.22 5.90 -6.24
CA LEU A 51 0.10 5.61 -7.13
C LEU A 51 -1.24 5.86 -6.42
N GLU A 52 -1.35 5.45 -5.16
CA GLU A 52 -2.58 5.58 -4.37
C GLU A 52 -2.26 5.66 -2.88
N LEU A 53 -3.05 6.43 -2.12
CA LEU A 53 -2.97 6.50 -0.67
C LEU A 53 -4.32 6.11 -0.07
N LEU A 54 -4.29 5.18 0.88
CA LEU A 54 -5.46 4.63 1.55
C LEU A 54 -5.39 4.98 3.04
N ASP A 55 -6.33 5.80 3.47
CA ASP A 55 -6.59 6.09 4.88
C ASP A 55 -7.82 5.31 5.33
N SER A 56 -7.83 4.84 6.57
CA SER A 56 -8.98 4.17 7.21
C SER A 56 -10.02 5.18 7.68
#